data_AF-A0A1Y3BD03-F1
#
_entry.id   AF-A0A1Y3BD03-F1
#
_cell.length_a   1.000
_cell.length_b   1.000
_cell.length_c   1.000
_cell.angle_alpha   90.00
_cell.angle_beta   90.00
_cell.angle_gamma   90.00
#
_symmetry.space_group_name_H-M   'P 1'
#
loop_
_entity.id
_entity.type
_entity.pdbx_description
1 polymer ?
#
loop_
_entity_poly.entity_id
_entity_poly.type
_entity_poly.pdbx_seq_one_letter_code
_entity_poly.pdbx_strand_id
1 'polypeptide(L)'
;HYNHDKHGSLSKALEARDGSVSVLGVFFEVKKMNPEFEVISDMIYKLQESTPEQSQFMRDTITLENILPENTKKLYRYHGSLTTPPCTEGLVWLVLNQPNAIGHSQFEKFLGVIDAHSGEKIANNFRKIQPLNGRKVESSFPPDMVNKGFIQMATITTNIVSLIIIFLSTIVGTLPFLSIQ
;
A
#
# COMPACT_ATOMS: atom_id res chain seq x y z
N HIS A 1 -9.99 -14.13 4.56
CA HIS A 1 -9.91 -15.53 5.05
C HIS A 1 -10.20 -15.58 6.54
N TYR A 2 -10.74 -16.67 7.06
CA TYR A 2 -10.95 -16.87 8.50
C TYR A 2 -10.65 -18.31 8.92
N ASN A 3 -10.31 -18.51 10.20
CA ASN A 3 -10.12 -19.84 10.78
C ASN A 3 -11.48 -20.54 10.98
N HIS A 4 -11.87 -21.35 10.01
CA HIS A 4 -13.16 -22.05 10.02
C HIS A 4 -13.25 -23.16 11.07
N ASP A 5 -12.14 -23.85 11.36
CA ASP A 5 -12.06 -24.90 12.38
C ASP A 5 -12.35 -24.35 13.78
N LYS A 6 -11.97 -23.09 14.04
CA LYS A 6 -12.15 -22.44 15.34
C LYS A 6 -13.53 -21.83 15.55
N HIS A 7 -14.07 -21.14 14.53
CA HIS A 7 -15.24 -20.27 14.71
C HIS A 7 -16.48 -20.69 13.91
N GLY A 8 -16.37 -21.63 12.98
CA GLY A 8 -17.48 -22.14 12.16
C GLY A 8 -18.06 -21.14 11.14
N SER A 9 -17.98 -19.83 11.38
CA SER A 9 -18.42 -18.78 10.45
C SER A 9 -17.56 -17.52 10.54
N LEU A 10 -17.58 -16.72 9.46
CA LEU A 10 -16.87 -15.43 9.42
C LEU A 10 -17.39 -14.45 10.47
N SER A 11 -18.71 -14.39 10.71
CA SER A 11 -19.29 -13.48 11.72
C SER A 11 -18.73 -13.77 13.10
N LYS A 12 -18.73 -15.05 13.51
CA LYS A 12 -18.17 -15.48 14.80
C LYS A 12 -16.68 -15.17 14.91
N ALA A 13 -15.92 -15.38 13.82
CA ALA A 13 -14.51 -15.05 13.78
C ALA A 13 -14.23 -13.54 13.91
N LEU A 14 -15.08 -12.69 13.30
CA LEU A 14 -15.00 -11.23 13.44
C LEU A 14 -15.38 -10.77 14.84
N GLU A 15 -16.41 -11.37 15.44
CA GLU A 15 -16.86 -11.09 16.81
C GLU A 15 -15.80 -11.47 17.86
N ALA A 16 -15.04 -12.53 17.61
CA ALA A 16 -13.99 -12.99 18.51
C ALA A 16 -12.80 -12.03 18.64
N ARG A 17 -12.52 -11.22 17.59
CA ARG A 17 -11.43 -10.23 17.55
C ARG A 17 -10.05 -10.76 17.97
N ASP A 18 -9.82 -12.05 17.75
CA ASP A 18 -8.68 -12.81 18.30
C ASP A 18 -7.59 -13.09 17.25
N GLY A 19 -7.61 -12.38 16.12
CA GLY A 19 -6.69 -12.61 15.00
C GLY A 19 -7.09 -13.77 14.08
N SER A 20 -8.25 -14.41 14.29
CA SER A 20 -8.71 -15.52 13.45
C SER A 20 -9.17 -15.12 12.06
N VAL A 21 -9.24 -13.82 11.76
CA VAL A 21 -9.57 -13.28 10.44
C VAL A 21 -8.32 -12.62 9.87
N SER A 22 -7.98 -12.98 8.62
CA SER A 22 -6.84 -12.44 7.90
C SER A 22 -7.23 -11.84 6.55
N VAL A 23 -6.65 -10.68 6.22
CA VAL A 23 -6.82 -9.98 4.95
C VAL A 23 -5.46 -9.87 4.27
N LEU A 24 -5.39 -10.30 3.00
CA LEU A 24 -4.23 -10.12 2.15
C LEU A 24 -4.42 -8.85 1.31
N GLY A 25 -3.53 -7.87 1.48
CA GLY A 25 -3.47 -6.65 0.68
C GLY A 25 -2.41 -6.76 -0.41
N VAL A 26 -2.78 -6.34 -1.61
CA VAL A 26 -1.90 -6.27 -2.79
C VAL A 26 -2.03 -4.88 -3.38
N PHE A 27 -0.90 -4.22 -3.62
CA PHE A 27 -0.87 -2.96 -4.36
C PHE A 27 -0.76 -3.23 -5.85
N PHE A 28 -1.29 -2.32 -6.66
CA PHE A 28 -1.17 -2.35 -8.11
C PHE A 28 -0.52 -1.07 -8.62
N GLU A 29 0.35 -1.21 -9.61
CA GLU A 29 1.00 -0.10 -10.30
C GLU A 29 0.68 -0.14 -11.80
N VAL A 30 0.39 1.03 -12.37
CA VAL A 30 0.15 1.18 -13.80
C VAL A 30 1.47 1.02 -14.54
N LYS A 31 1.72 -0.15 -15.12
CA LYS A 31 3.01 -0.51 -15.73
C LYS A 31 2.88 -1.38 -16.98
N LYS A 32 2.21 -2.53 -16.87
CA LYS A 32 2.02 -3.50 -17.97
C LYS A 32 0.63 -4.12 -17.84
N MET A 33 0.09 -4.56 -18.97
CA MET A 33 -1.18 -5.28 -19.03
C MET A 33 -1.14 -6.54 -18.16
N ASN A 34 -2.25 -6.80 -17.46
CA ASN A 34 -2.45 -8.02 -16.69
C ASN A 34 -3.66 -8.79 -17.26
N PRO A 35 -3.49 -10.02 -17.78
CA PRO A 35 -4.58 -10.79 -18.39
C PRO A 35 -5.82 -10.95 -17.50
N GLU A 36 -5.64 -11.12 -16.19
CA GLU A 36 -6.78 -11.27 -15.27
C GLU A 36 -7.58 -9.98 -15.14
N PHE A 37 -6.94 -8.83 -15.26
CA PHE A 37 -7.63 -7.55 -15.20
C PHE A 37 -8.44 -7.26 -16.47
N GLU A 38 -8.16 -7.92 -17.60
CA GLU A 38 -9.11 -7.91 -18.73
C GLU A 38 -10.37 -8.71 -18.37
N VAL A 39 -10.20 -9.93 -17.85
CA VAL A 39 -11.34 -10.77 -17.42
C VAL A 39 -12.19 -10.02 -16.40
N ILE A 40 -11.57 -9.40 -15.38
CA ILE A 40 -12.30 -8.63 -14.38
C ILE A 40 -12.98 -7.40 -14.99
N SER A 41 -12.31 -6.68 -15.90
CA SER A 41 -12.92 -5.51 -16.53
C SER A 41 -14.13 -5.89 -17.38
N ASP A 42 -14.07 -7.01 -18.10
CA ASP A 42 -15.18 -7.52 -18.90
C ASP A 42 -16.32 -8.00 -18.00
N MET A 43 -16.01 -8.63 -16.86
CA MET A 43 -17.00 -8.97 -15.84
C MET A 43 -17.70 -7.72 -15.30
N ILE A 44 -16.94 -6.68 -14.95
CA ILE A 44 -17.48 -5.41 -14.47
C ILE A 44 -18.45 -4.82 -15.50
N TYR A 45 -18.06 -4.77 -16.77
CA TYR A 45 -18.91 -4.25 -17.84
C TYR A 45 -20.23 -5.02 -17.94
N LYS A 46 -20.16 -6.36 -18.00
CA LYS A 46 -21.35 -7.22 -18.03
C LYS A 46 -22.25 -6.99 -16.81
N LEU A 47 -21.68 -6.81 -15.62
CA LEU A 47 -22.44 -6.55 -14.39
C LEU A 47 -23.19 -5.22 -14.44
N GLN A 48 -22.64 -4.19 -15.09
CA GLN A 48 -23.32 -2.90 -15.24
C GLN A 48 -24.53 -2.95 -16.19
N GLU A 49 -24.52 -3.88 -17.15
CA GLU A 49 -25.62 -4.07 -18.10
C GLU A 49 -26.64 -5.13 -17.65
N SER A 50 -26.31 -5.91 -16.62
CA SER A 50 -27.10 -7.05 -16.16
C SER A 50 -28.17 -6.65 -15.13
N THR A 51 -29.32 -7.31 -15.18
CA THR A 51 -30.26 -7.32 -14.04
C THR A 51 -29.68 -8.13 -12.87
N PRO A 52 -30.21 -7.97 -11.64
CA PRO A 52 -29.81 -8.80 -10.50
C PRO A 52 -29.90 -10.31 -10.79
N GLU A 53 -30.93 -10.75 -11.49
CA GLU A 53 -31.12 -12.17 -11.86
C GLU A 53 -30.06 -12.64 -12.85
N GLN A 54 -29.70 -11.81 -13.85
CA GLN A 54 -28.69 -12.14 -14.85
C GLN A 54 -27.29 -12.24 -14.24
N SER A 55 -26.95 -11.31 -13.34
CA SER A 55 -25.66 -11.31 -12.64
C SER A 55 -25.41 -12.58 -11.84
N GLN A 56 -26.47 -13.22 -11.33
CA GLN A 56 -26.39 -14.43 -10.51
C GLN A 56 -25.85 -15.66 -11.28
N PHE A 57 -25.92 -15.63 -12.62
CA PHE A 57 -25.45 -16.72 -13.49
C PHE A 57 -24.07 -16.46 -14.11
N MET A 58 -23.45 -15.31 -13.84
CA MET A 58 -22.11 -15.01 -14.35
C MET A 58 -21.06 -15.90 -13.67
N ARG A 59 -20.32 -16.66 -14.48
CA ARG A 59 -19.28 -17.60 -14.02
C ARG A 59 -17.97 -17.45 -14.79
N ASP A 60 -17.45 -16.23 -14.82
CA ASP A 60 -16.08 -16.02 -15.29
C ASP A 60 -15.10 -16.44 -14.18
N THR A 61 -14.02 -17.12 -14.56
CA THR A 61 -13.02 -17.63 -13.63
C THR A 61 -11.78 -16.74 -13.68
N ILE A 62 -11.25 -16.42 -12.51
CA ILE A 62 -10.07 -15.60 -12.32
C ILE A 62 -8.97 -16.47 -11.70
N THR A 63 -7.76 -16.39 -12.24
CA THR A 63 -6.59 -17.07 -11.67
C THR A 63 -5.94 -16.19 -10.62
N LEU A 64 -6.10 -16.54 -9.35
CA LEU A 64 -5.59 -15.73 -8.24
C LEU A 64 -4.07 -15.50 -8.32
N GLU A 65 -3.31 -16.48 -8.80
CA GLU A 65 -1.84 -16.36 -8.95
C GLU A 65 -1.43 -15.16 -9.80
N ASN A 66 -2.18 -14.88 -10.88
CA ASN A 66 -1.91 -13.77 -11.79
C ASN A 66 -2.35 -12.40 -11.22
N ILE A 67 -3.17 -12.37 -10.16
CA ILE A 67 -3.49 -11.17 -9.38
C ILE A 67 -2.39 -10.86 -8.37
N LEU A 68 -1.70 -11.88 -7.87
CA LEU A 68 -0.62 -11.72 -6.93
C LEU A 68 0.67 -11.23 -7.62
N PRO A 69 1.54 -10.50 -6.92
CA PRO A 69 2.86 -10.15 -7.42
C PRO A 69 3.74 -11.40 -7.51
N GLU A 70 4.77 -11.34 -8.36
CA GLU A 70 5.72 -12.45 -8.57
C GLU A 70 6.39 -12.93 -7.27
N ASN A 71 6.68 -12.01 -6.33
CA ASN A 71 7.20 -12.36 -5.02
C ASN A 71 6.16 -12.17 -3.90
N THR A 72 5.54 -13.27 -3.50
CA THR A 72 4.58 -13.33 -2.39
C THR A 72 5.25 -13.59 -1.02
N LYS A 73 6.57 -13.82 -0.98
CA LYS A 73 7.30 -14.16 0.26
C LYS A 73 7.60 -12.93 1.11
N LYS A 74 7.67 -11.75 0.49
CA LYS A 74 7.94 -10.47 1.17
C LYS A 74 6.63 -9.77 1.52
N LEU A 75 6.31 -9.68 2.80
CA LEU A 75 5.09 -9.04 3.29
C LEU A 75 5.31 -8.33 4.60
N TYR A 76 4.44 -7.36 4.87
CA TYR A 76 4.23 -6.75 6.17
C TYR A 76 3.05 -7.41 6.87
N ARG A 77 3.15 -7.61 8.18
CA ARG A 77 2.09 -8.16 9.02
C ARG A 77 1.76 -7.21 10.17
N TYR A 78 0.48 -6.95 10.40
CA TYR A 78 0.05 -6.14 11.56
C TYR A 78 -1.39 -6.45 11.98
N HIS A 79 -1.73 -6.12 13.24
CA HIS A 79 -3.10 -6.18 13.73
C HIS A 79 -3.87 -4.90 13.39
N GLY A 80 -5.04 -5.05 12.82
CA GLY A 80 -5.85 -3.93 12.34
C GLY A 80 -7.35 -4.21 12.38
N SER A 81 -8.07 -3.50 11.52
CA SER A 81 -9.52 -3.54 11.43
C SER A 81 -9.99 -3.80 10.01
N LEU A 82 -11.30 -4.02 9.85
CA LEU A 82 -11.96 -3.77 8.58
C LEU A 82 -11.80 -2.31 8.17
N THR A 83 -11.67 -2.05 6.87
CA THR A 83 -11.60 -0.71 6.28
C THR A 83 -12.97 -0.14 5.92
N THR A 84 -14.03 -0.93 6.12
CA THR A 84 -15.44 -0.57 5.94
C THR A 84 -16.18 -0.68 7.27
N PRO A 85 -17.27 0.10 7.48
CA PRO A 85 -18.15 -0.08 8.61
C PRO A 85 -18.59 -1.55 8.78
N PRO A 86 -18.65 -2.08 10.02
CA PRO A 86 -18.52 -1.38 11.31
C PRO A 86 -17.06 -1.20 11.80
N CYS A 87 -16.06 -1.33 10.93
CA CYS A 87 -14.64 -1.14 11.25
C CYS A 87 -14.14 -2.10 12.36
N THR A 88 -14.66 -3.33 12.42
CA THR A 88 -14.31 -4.33 13.41
C THR A 88 -12.79 -4.53 13.50
N GLU A 89 -12.24 -4.41 14.71
CA GLU A 89 -10.82 -4.62 15.01
C GLU A 89 -10.51 -6.09 15.33
N GLY A 90 -9.22 -6.44 15.44
CA GLY A 90 -8.77 -7.80 15.78
C GLY A 90 -8.49 -8.68 14.57
N LEU A 91 -8.34 -8.06 13.38
CA LEU A 91 -7.92 -8.74 12.16
C LEU A 91 -6.40 -8.74 12.02
N VAL A 92 -5.87 -9.73 11.32
CA VAL A 92 -4.47 -9.75 10.86
C VAL A 92 -4.42 -9.28 9.41
N TRP A 93 -3.70 -8.20 9.17
CA TRP A 93 -3.37 -7.74 7.83
C TRP A 93 -2.04 -8.34 7.39
N LEU A 94 -2.00 -8.86 6.17
CA LEU A 94 -0.82 -9.31 5.45
C LEU A 94 -0.74 -8.44 4.19
N VAL A 95 0.26 -7.57 4.07
CA VAL A 95 0.39 -6.66 2.93
C VAL A 95 1.63 -7.04 2.15
N LEU A 96 1.46 -7.49 0.91
CA LEU A 96 2.60 -7.85 0.07
C LEU A 96 3.46 -6.61 -0.24
N ASN A 97 4.76 -6.77 -0.13
CA ASN A 97 5.72 -5.67 -0.30
C ASN A 97 5.82 -5.24 -1.76
N GLN A 98 5.75 -6.20 -2.70
CA GLN A 98 5.80 -5.88 -4.12
C GLN A 98 4.40 -5.64 -4.67
N PRO A 99 4.20 -4.58 -5.46
CA PRO A 99 2.97 -4.41 -6.22
C PRO A 99 2.94 -5.38 -7.39
N ASN A 100 1.73 -5.71 -7.84
CA ASN A 100 1.54 -6.30 -9.16
C ASN A 100 1.30 -5.17 -10.19
N ALA A 101 1.37 -5.49 -11.47
CA ALA A 101 1.13 -4.54 -12.54
C ALA A 101 -0.31 -4.60 -13.06
N ILE A 102 -0.81 -3.44 -13.48
CA ILE A 102 -2.04 -3.28 -14.25
C ILE A 102 -1.77 -2.37 -15.46
N GLY A 103 -2.48 -2.60 -16.56
CA GLY A 103 -2.43 -1.73 -17.74
C GLY A 103 -3.14 -0.39 -17.50
N HIS A 104 -2.75 0.64 -18.23
CA HIS A 104 -3.41 1.96 -18.11
C HIS A 104 -4.89 1.88 -18.52
N SER A 105 -5.19 1.28 -19.67
CA SER A 105 -6.56 1.09 -20.14
C SER A 105 -7.40 0.23 -19.20
N GLN A 106 -6.81 -0.82 -18.61
CA GLN A 106 -7.45 -1.66 -17.60
C GLN A 106 -7.80 -0.85 -16.35
N PHE A 107 -6.86 -0.04 -15.87
CA PHE A 107 -7.06 0.84 -14.73
C PHE A 107 -8.18 1.87 -14.99
N GLU A 108 -8.23 2.46 -16.19
CA GLU A 108 -9.30 3.38 -16.57
C GLU A 108 -10.69 2.72 -16.56
N LYS A 109 -10.81 1.46 -17.02
CA LYS A 109 -12.06 0.70 -16.93
C LYS A 109 -12.54 0.56 -15.48
N PHE A 110 -11.63 0.29 -14.54
CA PHE A 110 -11.96 0.22 -13.11
C PHE A 110 -12.41 1.56 -12.53
N LEU A 111 -11.84 2.68 -12.97
CA LEU A 111 -12.26 4.02 -12.55
C LEU A 111 -13.55 4.49 -13.23
N GLY A 112 -13.96 3.81 -14.31
CA GLY A 112 -15.16 4.12 -15.08
C GLY A 112 -16.45 3.54 -14.51
N VAL A 113 -16.38 2.72 -13.45
CA VAL A 113 -17.55 2.05 -12.87
C VAL A 113 -18.53 3.07 -12.30
N ILE A 114 -19.80 2.87 -12.62
CA ILE A 114 -20.97 3.65 -12.20
C ILE A 114 -21.75 2.82 -11.19
N ASP A 115 -22.11 3.47 -10.08
CA ASP A 115 -22.97 2.91 -9.07
C ASP A 115 -24.43 2.87 -9.57
N ALA A 116 -25.04 1.69 -9.53
CA ALA A 116 -26.38 1.48 -10.07
C ALA A 116 -27.48 2.26 -9.32
N HIS A 117 -27.24 2.66 -8.07
CA HIS A 117 -28.24 3.35 -7.25
C HIS A 117 -28.15 4.87 -7.39
N SER A 118 -26.94 5.42 -7.29
CA SER A 118 -26.69 6.87 -7.35
C SER A 118 -26.47 7.38 -8.77
N GLY A 119 -26.08 6.53 -9.73
CA GLY A 119 -25.71 6.94 -11.09
C GLY A 119 -24.35 7.64 -11.18
N GLU A 120 -23.62 7.73 -10.07
CA GLU A 120 -22.33 8.40 -9.98
C GLU A 120 -21.17 7.40 -10.17
N LYS A 121 -20.00 7.92 -10.55
CA LYS A 121 -18.78 7.11 -10.62
C LYS A 121 -18.38 6.61 -9.23
N ILE A 122 -18.10 5.31 -9.11
CA ILE A 122 -17.46 4.74 -7.93
C ILE A 122 -15.99 5.13 -7.95
N ALA A 123 -15.67 6.21 -7.24
CA ALA A 123 -14.32 6.74 -7.13
C ALA A 123 -13.92 6.94 -5.66
N ASN A 124 -12.62 6.97 -5.39
CA ASN A 124 -12.05 7.22 -4.06
C ASN A 124 -12.62 6.30 -2.96
N ASN A 125 -12.92 5.05 -3.31
CA ASN A 125 -13.46 4.01 -2.43
C ASN A 125 -12.39 3.40 -1.50
N PHE A 126 -11.57 4.25 -0.89
CA PHE A 126 -10.53 3.86 0.06
C PHE A 126 -10.67 4.65 1.37
N ARG A 127 -10.26 4.02 2.47
CA ARG A 127 -10.21 4.66 3.79
C ARG A 127 -8.91 5.44 3.95
N LYS A 128 -8.97 6.63 4.57
CA LYS A 128 -7.77 7.39 4.95
C LYS A 128 -6.88 6.57 5.91
N ILE A 129 -5.57 6.79 5.82
CA ILE A 129 -4.59 6.18 6.72
C ILE A 129 -4.96 6.49 8.18
N GLN A 130 -4.86 5.47 9.04
CA GLN A 130 -5.13 5.57 10.48
C GLN A 130 -3.82 5.58 11.27
N PRO A 131 -3.75 6.29 12.40
CA PRO A 131 -2.54 6.35 13.21
C PRO A 131 -2.15 4.97 13.75
N LEU A 132 -0.84 4.71 13.87
CA LEU A 132 -0.34 3.41 14.35
C LEU A 132 -0.70 3.14 15.82
N ASN A 133 -0.86 4.17 16.65
CA ASN A 133 -1.21 4.03 18.08
C ASN A 133 -0.32 3.01 18.82
N GLY A 134 0.99 3.04 18.55
CA GLY A 134 1.97 2.13 19.18
C GLY A 134 1.96 0.68 18.67
N ARG A 135 1.10 0.34 17.70
CA ARG A 135 1.10 -1.00 17.08
C ARG A 135 2.41 -1.27 16.36
N LYS A 136 2.87 -2.52 16.47
CA LYS A 136 4.04 -3.02 15.74
C LYS A 136 3.62 -3.50 14.35
N VAL A 137 4.46 -3.20 13.37
CA VAL A 137 4.38 -3.77 12.01
C VAL A 137 5.59 -4.68 11.83
N GLU A 138 5.32 -5.94 11.52
CA GLU A 138 6.33 -6.96 11.29
C GLU A 138 6.62 -7.06 9.79
N SER A 139 7.83 -7.47 9.41
CA SER A 139 8.19 -7.79 8.02
C SER A 139 8.74 -9.20 7.92
N SER A 140 8.39 -9.94 6.87
CA SER A 140 8.95 -11.28 6.60
C SER A 140 10.34 -11.26 5.98
N PHE A 141 10.87 -10.06 5.72
CA PHE A 141 12.17 -9.80 5.16
C PHE A 141 12.90 -8.81 6.07
N PRO A 142 14.25 -8.83 6.09
CA PRO A 142 15.02 -7.82 6.80
C PRO A 142 14.58 -6.45 6.29
N PRO A 143 14.40 -5.45 7.17
CA PRO A 143 14.18 -4.09 6.71
C PRO A 143 15.30 -3.75 5.74
N ASP A 144 14.96 -3.33 4.52
CA ASP A 144 15.95 -2.88 3.56
C ASP A 144 16.85 -1.87 4.30
N MET A 145 18.17 -2.09 4.31
CA MET A 145 19.14 -1.17 4.95
C MET A 145 19.26 0.16 4.19
N VAL A 146 18.16 0.66 3.63
CA VAL A 146 18.01 1.96 3.00
C VAL A 146 17.91 3.00 4.11
N ASN A 147 19.05 3.31 4.74
CA ASN A 147 19.40 4.60 5.38
C ASN A 147 20.57 4.55 6.38
N LYS A 148 21.58 3.69 6.20
CA LYS A 148 22.91 3.99 6.79
C LYS A 148 23.77 4.90 5.90
N GLY A 149 23.58 4.88 4.58
CA GLY A 149 24.33 5.74 3.65
C GLY A 149 23.95 7.22 3.70
N PHE A 150 22.66 7.55 3.85
CA PHE A 150 22.21 8.95 3.86
C PHE A 150 22.59 9.70 5.14
N ILE A 151 22.55 9.04 6.31
CA ILE A 151 22.96 9.67 7.57
C ILE A 151 24.49 9.89 7.59
N GLN A 152 25.28 8.97 7.02
CA GLN A 152 26.73 9.14 6.98
C GLN A 152 27.15 10.28 6.04
N MET A 153 26.51 10.41 4.87
CA MET A 153 26.77 11.54 3.96
C MET A 153 26.35 12.88 4.56
N ALA A 154 25.17 12.97 5.21
CA ALA A 154 24.70 14.19 5.86
C ALA A 154 25.59 14.64 7.03
N THR A 155 26.19 13.69 7.76
CA THR A 155 27.13 13.98 8.86
C THR A 155 28.50 14.43 8.34
N ILE A 156 28.97 13.85 7.24
CA ILE A 156 30.25 14.24 6.62
C ILE A 156 30.16 15.65 6.02
N THR A 157 29.07 15.95 5.29
CA THR A 157 28.89 17.27 4.67
C THR A 157 28.76 18.39 5.71
N THR A 158 28.03 18.16 6.80
CA THR A 158 27.90 19.15 7.90
C THR A 158 29.24 19.43 8.60
N ASN A 159 30.07 18.41 8.82
CA ASN A 159 31.41 18.59 9.40
C ASN A 159 32.36 19.36 8.46
N ILE A 160 32.35 19.07 7.16
CA ILE A 160 33.20 19.77 6.18
C ILE A 160 32.79 21.24 6.04
N VAL A 161 31.49 21.53 5.92
CA VAL A 161 31.00 22.92 5.84
C VAL A 161 31.35 23.71 7.10
N SER A 162 31.23 23.10 8.29
CA SER A 162 31.63 23.74 9.55
C SER A 162 33.13 24.04 9.60
N LEU A 163 33.98 23.12 9.14
CA LEU A 163 35.43 23.32 9.08
C LEU A 163 35.83 24.41 8.09
N ILE A 164 35.19 24.48 6.92
CA ILE A 164 35.46 25.52 5.91
C ILE A 164 35.08 26.91 6.44
N ILE A 165 33.95 27.04 7.15
CA ILE A 165 33.53 28.32 7.73
C ILE A 165 34.50 28.79 8.82
N ILE A 166 34.99 27.87 9.66
CA ILE A 166 36.00 28.19 10.70
C ILE A 166 37.34 28.58 10.06
N PHE A 167 37.75 27.88 9.00
CA PHE A 167 38.99 28.19 8.28
C PHE A 167 38.91 29.55 7.55
N LEU A 168 37.77 29.87 6.94
CA LEU A 168 37.56 31.17 6.31
C LEU A 168 37.48 32.32 7.34
N SER A 169 36.84 32.12 8.49
CA SER A 169 36.77 33.17 9.52
C SER A 169 38.12 33.47 10.17
N THR A 170 38.97 32.45 10.32
CA THR A 170 40.35 32.62 10.81
C THR A 170 41.28 33.27 9.78
N ILE A 171 41.12 32.97 8.49
CA ILE A 171 41.87 33.65 7.41
C ILE A 171 41.44 35.12 7.28
N VAL A 172 40.14 35.41 7.32
CA VAL A 172 39.64 36.79 7.22
C VAL A 172 39.98 37.60 8.47
N GLY A 173 40.05 36.97 9.64
CA GLY A 173 40.43 37.61 10.91
C GLY A 173 41.93 37.90 11.10
N THR A 174 42.80 37.46 10.18
CA THR A 174 44.26 37.63 10.29
C THR A 174 44.88 38.50 9.20
N LEU A 175 44.08 39.12 8.33
CA LEU A 175 44.56 40.18 7.43
C LEU A 175 44.71 41.48 8.24
N PRO A 176 45.94 41.96 8.52
CA PRO A 176 46.12 43.27 9.12
C PRO A 176 45.62 44.32 8.12
N PHE A 177 44.83 45.27 8.62
CA PHE A 177 44.49 46.48 7.90
C PHE A 177 45.79 47.16 7.44
N LEU A 178 46.18 46.96 6.18
CA LEU A 178 47.12 47.85 5.51
C LEU A 178 46.39 49.17 5.30
N SER A 179 46.69 50.13 6.17
CA SER A 179 46.39 51.53 5.96
C SER A 179 47.16 51.99 4.72
N ILE A 180 46.43 52.28 3.64
CA ILE A 180 46.96 53.01 2.49
C ILE A 180 46.46 54.44 2.62
N GLN A 181 47.42 55.34 2.73
CA GLN A 181 47.31 56.80 2.64
C GLN A 181 47.42 57.23 1.18
#